data_AF-L9WQ72-F1
#
_entry.id   AF-L9WQ72-F1
#
_cell.length_a   1.000
_cell.length_b   1.000
_cell.length_c   1.000
_cell.angle_alpha   90.00
_cell.angle_beta   90.00
_cell.angle_gamma   90.00
#
_symmetry.space_group_name_H-M   'P 1'
#
loop_
_entity.id
_entity.type
_entity.pdbx_description
1 polymer ?
#
loop_
_entity_poly.entity_id
_entity_poly.type
_entity_poly.pdbx_seq_one_letter_code
_entity_poly.pdbx_strand_id
1 'polypeptide(L)'
;MQAVTDEIAALDEWDRNVEIRTLTSEHAIATEDPAIDALVVSPETAPELEVINDRRRERGFEPLSGIVAPYVLADDGERISSTRIVNGEIDEYGTVLE
;
A
#
# COMPACT_ATOMS: atom_id res chain seq x y z
N MET A 1 14.39 -3.18 6.47
CA MET A 1 14.24 -4.10 5.31
C MET A 1 13.99 -5.52 5.79
N GLN A 2 14.86 -6.09 6.65
CA GLN A 2 14.66 -7.45 7.19
C GLN A 2 13.31 -7.64 7.89
N ALA A 3 12.92 -6.74 8.81
CA ALA A 3 11.61 -6.82 9.48
C ALA A 3 10.42 -6.86 8.50
N VAL A 4 10.45 -6.08 7.41
CA VAL A 4 9.37 -6.10 6.40
C VAL A 4 9.34 -7.44 5.66
N THR A 5 10.51 -7.97 5.31
CA THR A 5 10.60 -9.28 4.66
C THR A 5 10.09 -10.40 5.56
N ASP A 6 10.43 -10.36 6.85
CA ASP A 6 10.00 -11.37 7.83
C ASP A 6 8.48 -11.33 8.03
N GLU A 7 7.88 -10.14 8.14
CA GLU A 7 6.42 -9.98 8.26
C GLU A 7 5.70 -10.48 7.00
N ILE A 8 6.17 -10.12 5.81
CA ILE A 8 5.54 -10.59 4.57
C ILE A 8 5.64 -12.12 4.44
N ALA A 9 6.78 -12.71 4.81
CA ALA A 9 6.94 -14.16 4.83
C ALA A 9 6.01 -14.84 5.86
N ALA A 10 5.75 -14.21 7.01
CA ALA A 10 4.80 -14.72 8.00
C ALA A 10 3.34 -14.66 7.53
N LEU A 11 3.00 -13.72 6.65
CA LEU A 11 1.65 -13.54 6.10
C LEU A 11 1.37 -14.41 4.86
N ASP A 12 2.40 -14.92 4.18
CA ASP A 12 2.26 -15.64 2.91
C ASP A 12 1.79 -17.09 3.08
N GLU A 13 0.55 -17.27 3.53
CA GLU A 13 -0.06 -18.60 3.71
C GLU A 13 -0.21 -19.39 2.40
N TRP A 14 -0.08 -18.73 1.25
CA TRP A 14 -0.33 -19.30 -0.08
C TRP A 14 0.92 -19.52 -0.93
N ASP A 15 2.13 -19.35 -0.37
CA ASP A 15 3.40 -19.52 -1.08
C ASP A 15 3.44 -18.72 -2.39
N ARG A 16 3.16 -17.41 -2.29
CA ARG A 16 3.15 -16.48 -3.41
C ARG A 16 4.57 -16.03 -3.73
N ASN A 17 4.82 -15.76 -5.01
CA ASN A 17 6.05 -15.09 -5.39
C ASN A 17 5.98 -13.61 -5.01
N VAL A 18 6.72 -13.23 -3.97
CA VAL A 18 6.81 -11.84 -3.48
C VAL A 18 8.15 -11.23 -3.88
N GLU A 19 8.10 -10.09 -4.53
CA GLU A 19 9.27 -9.25 -4.80
C GLU A 19 9.18 -7.94 -4.01
N ILE A 20 10.23 -7.62 -3.24
CA ILE A 20 10.33 -6.34 -2.52
C ILE A 20 11.32 -5.45 -3.26
N ARG A 21 10.84 -4.32 -3.76
CA ARG A 21 11.62 -3.33 -4.51
C ARG A 21 11.56 -1.97 -3.82
N THR A 22 12.70 -1.29 -3.75
CA THR A 22 12.76 0.08 -3.24
C THR A 22 12.20 1.05 -4.28
N LEU A 23 11.30 1.94 -3.86
CA LEU A 23 10.86 3.06 -4.68
C LEU A 23 11.95 4.12 -4.76
N THR A 24 12.36 4.49 -5.97
CA THR A 24 13.31 5.59 -6.24
C THR A 24 12.60 6.94 -6.43
N SER A 25 11.29 6.90 -6.66
CA SER A 25 10.36 8.03 -6.64
C SER A 25 8.95 7.53 -6.33
N GLU A 26 8.06 8.44 -5.97
CA GLU A 26 6.67 8.19 -5.55
C GLU A 26 5.92 7.14 -6.39
N HIS A 27 6.04 7.21 -7.73
CA HIS A 27 5.30 6.33 -8.65
C HIS A 27 6.19 5.44 -9.52
N ALA A 28 7.48 5.30 -9.20
CA ALA A 28 8.48 4.69 -10.09
C ALA A 28 8.04 3.30 -10.59
N ILE A 29 7.71 2.37 -9.70
CA ILE A 29 7.39 1.00 -10.11
C ILE A 29 6.05 0.95 -10.87
N ALA A 30 5.01 1.60 -10.33
CA ALA A 30 3.66 1.56 -10.89
C ALA A 30 3.57 2.17 -12.30
N THR A 31 4.38 3.18 -12.61
CA THR A 31 4.35 3.86 -13.92
C THR A 31 5.30 3.27 -14.96
N GLU A 32 6.31 2.52 -14.53
CA GLU A 32 7.41 2.08 -15.40
C GLU A 32 7.38 0.60 -15.74
N ASP A 33 6.73 -0.23 -14.93
CA ASP A 33 6.67 -1.67 -15.13
C ASP A 33 5.40 -2.08 -15.91
N PRO A 34 5.52 -2.53 -17.17
CA PRO A 34 4.38 -2.94 -17.97
C PRO A 34 3.77 -4.27 -17.51
N ALA A 35 4.46 -5.07 -16.69
CA ALA A 35 3.98 -6.38 -16.23
C ALA A 35 2.99 -6.29 -15.06
N ILE A 36 2.76 -5.10 -14.51
CA ILE A 36 1.82 -4.88 -13.41
C ILE A 36 0.42 -4.66 -13.98
N ASP A 37 -0.54 -5.45 -13.48
CA ASP A 37 -1.96 -5.39 -13.89
C ASP A 37 -2.83 -4.54 -12.95
N ALA A 38 -2.45 -4.48 -11.67
CA ALA A 38 -3.26 -3.85 -10.63
C ALA A 38 -2.42 -3.14 -9.57
N LEU A 39 -3.02 -2.14 -8.92
CA LEU A 39 -2.44 -1.40 -7.80
C LEU A 39 -3.41 -1.40 -6.63
N VAL A 40 -2.95 -1.88 -5.47
CA VAL A 40 -3.70 -1.80 -4.21
C VAL A 40 -3.40 -0.48 -3.54
N VAL A 41 -4.43 0.26 -3.16
CA VAL A 41 -4.34 1.61 -2.59
C VAL A 41 -5.28 1.76 -1.39
N SER A 42 -5.02 2.75 -0.56
CA SER A 42 -5.96 3.18 0.48
C SER A 42 -7.00 4.15 -0.09
N PRO A 43 -8.08 4.48 0.63
CA PRO A 43 -9.01 5.52 0.19
C PRO A 43 -8.34 6.89 0.03
N GLU A 44 -7.28 7.18 0.79
CA GLU A 44 -6.48 8.41 0.70
C GLU A 44 -5.70 8.50 -0.62
N THR A 45 -5.11 7.37 -1.05
CA THR A 45 -4.26 7.33 -2.25
C THR A 45 -4.99 6.86 -3.52
N ALA A 46 -6.28 6.52 -3.42
CA ALA A 46 -7.10 6.15 -4.58
C ALA A 46 -7.12 7.20 -5.72
N PRO A 47 -7.16 8.52 -5.44
CA PRO A 47 -7.11 9.53 -6.50
C PRO A 47 -5.81 9.51 -7.33
N GLU A 48 -4.68 9.06 -6.77
CA GLU A 48 -3.38 9.02 -7.47
C GLU A 48 -3.36 8.00 -8.62
N LEU A 49 -4.26 7.02 -8.60
CA LEU A 49 -4.38 6.01 -9.66
C LEU A 49 -4.63 6.63 -11.04
N GLU A 50 -5.37 7.74 -11.10
CA GLU A 50 -5.63 8.45 -12.35
C GLU A 50 -4.32 9.01 -12.94
N VAL A 51 -3.52 9.69 -12.10
CA VAL A 51 -2.22 10.25 -12.47
C VAL A 51 -1.25 9.15 -12.93
N ILE A 52 -1.24 8.02 -12.24
CA ILE A 52 -0.43 6.86 -12.62
C ILE A 52 -0.85 6.32 -13.99
N ASN A 53 -2.16 6.19 -14.22
CA ASN A 53 -2.69 5.67 -15.47
C ASN A 53 -2.47 6.62 -16.65
N ASP A 54 -2.50 7.93 -16.46
CA ASP A 54 -2.13 8.90 -17.48
C ASP A 54 -0.68 8.72 -17.92
N ARG A 55 0.26 8.63 -16.95
CA ARG A 55 1.68 8.36 -17.25
C ARG A 55 1.91 7.03 -17.95
N ARG A 56 1.14 5.99 -17.61
CA ARG A 56 1.20 4.69 -18.29
C ARG A 56 0.74 4.80 -19.75
N ARG A 57 -0.35 5.52 -20.02
CA ARG A 57 -0.84 5.78 -21.38
C ARG A 57 0.17 6.55 -22.22
N GLU A 58 0.83 7.57 -21.65
CA GLU A 58 1.90 8.32 -22.32
C GLU A 58 3.07 7.41 -22.75
N ARG A 59 3.31 6.32 -22.01
CA ARG A 59 4.33 5.31 -22.31
C ARG A 59 3.83 4.15 -23.18
N GLY A 60 2.55 4.14 -23.54
CA GLY A 60 1.93 3.08 -24.33
C GLY A 60 1.59 1.82 -23.54
N PHE A 61 1.51 1.89 -22.22
CA PHE A 61 1.14 0.78 -21.34
C PHE A 61 -0.36 0.75 -21.07
N GLU A 62 -0.88 -0.45 -20.75
CA GLU A 62 -2.25 -0.62 -20.28
C GLU A 62 -2.43 0.04 -18.89
N PRO A 63 -3.59 0.67 -18.63
CA PRO A 63 -3.87 1.24 -17.32
C PRO A 63 -4.00 0.14 -16.25
N LEU A 64 -3.57 0.44 -15.03
CA LEU A 64 -3.72 -0.43 -13.87
C LEU A 64 -5.16 -0.46 -13.37
N SER A 65 -5.61 -1.65 -12.98
CA SER A 65 -6.81 -1.81 -12.17
C SER A 65 -6.56 -1.37 -10.73
N GLY A 66 -7.35 -0.42 -10.23
CA GLY A 66 -7.28 0.03 -8.83
C GLY A 66 -8.05 -0.90 -7.90
N ILE A 67 -7.43 -1.30 -6.80
CA ILE A 67 -8.08 -2.04 -5.71
C ILE A 67 -7.99 -1.19 -4.45
N VAL A 68 -9.11 -0.61 -4.02
CA VAL A 68 -9.15 0.21 -2.81
C VAL A 68 -9.39 -0.67 -1.60
N ALA A 69 -8.37 -0.83 -0.76
CA ALA A 69 -8.49 -1.48 0.54
C ALA A 69 -9.15 -0.49 1.54
N PRO A 70 -10.25 -0.86 2.20
CA PRO A 70 -10.93 0.03 3.14
C PRO A 70 -10.07 0.28 4.39
N TYR A 71 -10.34 1.37 5.10
CA TYR A 71 -9.72 1.61 6.39
C TYR A 71 -10.13 0.56 7.43
N VAL A 72 -9.18 0.20 8.28
CA VAL A 72 -9.44 -0.47 9.55
C VAL A 72 -9.56 0.60 10.63
N LEU A 73 -10.54 0.45 11.50
CA LEU A 73 -10.81 1.39 12.59
C LEU A 73 -10.17 0.87 13.88
N ALA A 74 -9.66 1.79 14.69
CA ALA A 74 -9.26 1.59 16.07
C ALA A 74 -10.49 1.52 16.99
N ASP A 75 -10.28 1.23 18.27
CA ASP A 75 -11.35 1.08 19.27
C ASP A 75 -12.17 2.37 19.49
N ASP A 76 -11.58 3.54 19.20
CA ASP A 76 -12.26 4.84 19.25
C ASP A 76 -13.07 5.17 17.98
N GLY A 77 -13.04 4.29 16.98
CA GLY A 77 -13.74 4.46 15.71
C GLY A 77 -13.02 5.36 14.71
N GLU A 78 -11.84 5.89 15.04
CA GLU A 78 -10.97 6.56 14.08
C GLU A 78 -10.07 5.56 13.35
N ARG A 79 -9.50 5.92 12.19
CA ARG A 79 -8.67 4.99 11.42
C ARG A 79 -7.39 4.60 12.18
N ILE A 80 -6.95 3.35 12.02
CA ILE A 80 -5.58 2.97 12.36
C ILE A 80 -4.62 3.70 11.41
N SER A 81 -3.57 4.31 11.96
CA SER A 81 -2.51 4.94 11.17
C SER A 81 -1.17 4.91 11.89
N SER A 82 -0.09 4.86 11.12
CA SER A 82 1.28 4.84 11.65
C SER A 82 1.61 6.07 12.49
N THR A 83 1.08 7.24 12.14
CA THR A 83 1.26 8.47 12.92
C THR A 83 0.71 8.31 14.33
N ARG A 84 -0.51 7.78 14.47
CA ARG A 84 -1.14 7.55 15.77
C ARG A 84 -0.40 6.50 16.59
N ILE A 85 0.09 5.43 15.94
CA ILE A 85 0.92 4.40 16.58
C ILE A 85 2.22 5.00 17.12
N VAL A 86 2.92 5.80 16.30
CA VAL A 86 4.19 6.44 16.68
C VAL A 86 4.01 7.47 17.80
N ASN A 87 2.87 8.18 17.80
CA ASN A 87 2.52 9.13 18.86
C ASN A 87 2.11 8.43 20.17
N GLY A 88 1.90 7.11 20.16
CA GLY A 88 1.42 6.36 21.32
C GLY A 88 -0.06 6.59 21.62
N GLU A 89 -0.86 6.99 20.63
CA GLU A 89 -2.32 7.13 20.79
C GLU A 89 -3.02 5.78 20.72
N ILE A 90 -2.50 4.86 19.90
CA ILE A 90 -3.00 3.49 19.72
C ILE A 90 -1.83 2.51 19.56
N ASP A 91 -2.05 1.22 19.80
CA ASP A 91 -1.12 0.17 19.40
C ASP A 91 -1.32 -0.26 17.93
N GLU A 92 -0.49 -1.20 17.45
CA GLU A 92 -0.53 -1.73 16.08
C GLU A 92 -1.83 -2.49 15.73
N TYR A 93 -2.61 -2.88 16.75
CA TYR A 93 -3.91 -3.54 16.59
C TYR A 93 -5.09 -2.57 16.70
N GLY A 94 -4.84 -1.29 17.01
CA GLY A 94 -5.88 -0.27 17.15
C GLY A 94 -6.41 -0.12 18.58
N THR A 95 -5.77 -0.71 19.59
CA THR A 95 -6.12 -0.50 21.00
C THR A 95 -5.70 0.91 21.40
N VAL A 96 -6.61 1.72 21.95
CA VAL A 96 -6.30 3.06 22.45
C VAL A 96 -5.39 2.98 23.68
N LEU A 97 -4.30 3.76 23.65
CA LEU A 97 -3.31 3.85 24.73
C LEU A 97 -3.53 5.16 25.50
N GLU A 98 -3.58 5.09 26.84
CA GLU A 98 -3.70 6.24 27.75
C GLU A 98 -2.36 6.94 28.03
#